data_AF-A0A1G7PFT8-F1
#
_entry.id   AF-A0A1G7PFT8-F1
#
_cell.length_a   1.000
_cell.length_b   1.000
_cell.length_c   1.000
_cell.angle_alpha   90.00
_cell.angle_beta   90.00
_cell.angle_gamma   90.00
#
_symmetry.space_group_name_H-M   'P 1'
#
loop_
_entity.id
_entity.type
_entity.pdbx_description
1 polymer ?
#
loop_
_entity_poly.entity_id
_entity_poly.type
_entity_poly.pdbx_seq_one_letter_code
_entity_poly.pdbx_strand_id
1 'polypeptide(L)'
;MPPAPQPLNRVAATGRTVLCVVQIRQRFHAPSGYNGGMSHLINCEPLKDLIRTVPDFPKPGILFYDITTLLKDKAGFAQMIDAFAAYYIDKQIDLVLGIEARGFIFGPAMAYRLNAGFVPVRKPKKLPAPTARVTYDLEYGSDSLEIHLDAIQPGQRVVIVDDLLATGGTMQATVQLVKQLGGEIAGVAFAVELDFLKGRQKFPDVDVYSLLHYNE
;
A
#
# COMPACT_ATOMS: atom_id res chain seq x y z
N MET A 1 41.81 37.08 17.93
CA MET A 1 40.45 36.68 18.36
C MET A 1 39.50 36.93 17.20
N PRO A 2 38.70 35.96 16.75
CA PRO A 2 37.70 36.19 15.71
C PRO A 2 36.57 37.07 16.26
N PRO A 3 35.91 37.90 15.42
CA PRO A 3 34.81 38.74 15.88
C PRO A 3 33.57 37.90 16.23
N ALA A 4 32.82 38.34 17.24
CA ALA A 4 31.61 37.69 17.73
C ALA A 4 30.52 37.61 16.65
N PRO A 5 29.71 36.54 16.60
CA PRO A 5 28.64 36.41 15.63
C PRO A 5 27.53 37.45 15.92
N GLN A 6 27.13 38.17 14.88
CA GLN A 6 26.00 39.10 14.94
C GLN A 6 24.67 38.34 15.11
N PRO A 7 23.68 38.90 15.82
CA PRO A 7 22.39 38.24 16.01
C PRO A 7 21.61 38.17 14.69
N LEU A 8 21.09 36.99 14.37
CA LEU A 8 20.22 36.77 13.22
C LEU A 8 18.91 37.56 13.43
N ASN A 9 18.66 38.55 12.57
CA ASN A 9 17.43 39.33 12.57
C ASN A 9 16.20 38.42 12.41
N ARG A 10 15.26 38.51 13.35
CA ARG A 10 13.91 37.95 13.22
C ARG A 10 13.21 38.64 12.05
N VAL A 11 13.00 37.90 10.96
CA VAL A 11 12.08 38.34 9.90
C VAL A 11 10.66 38.08 10.37
N ALA A 12 9.92 39.18 10.54
CA ALA A 12 8.51 39.18 10.86
C ALA A 12 7.69 38.53 9.73
N ALA A 13 6.67 37.77 10.13
CA ALA A 13 5.71 37.11 9.26
C ALA A 13 5.07 38.10 8.27
N THR A 14 5.22 37.82 6.98
CA THR A 14 4.33 38.35 5.94
C THR A 14 3.44 37.19 5.48
N GLY A 15 2.15 37.35 5.72
CA GLY A 15 1.12 36.36 5.44
C GLY A 15 1.05 35.99 3.96
N ARG A 16 1.56 34.82 3.62
CA ARG A 16 1.04 33.98 2.55
C ARG A 16 0.77 32.62 3.14
N THR A 17 -0.49 32.45 3.53
CA THR A 17 -1.10 31.21 3.99
C THR A 17 -0.62 30.05 3.14
N VAL A 18 0.05 29.10 3.80
CA VAL A 18 0.27 27.74 3.31
C VAL A 18 -1.11 27.11 3.15
N LEU A 19 -1.76 27.36 2.03
CA LEU A 19 -3.03 26.76 1.65
C LEU A 19 -2.74 25.60 0.71
N CYS A 20 -2.11 24.54 1.21
CA CYS A 20 -1.79 23.37 0.39
C CYS A 20 -1.82 22.08 1.20
N VAL A 21 -2.93 21.79 1.90
CA VAL A 21 -3.26 20.42 2.36
C VAL A 21 -4.78 20.21 2.48
N VAL A 22 -5.59 21.25 2.74
CA VAL A 22 -7.02 21.08 3.05
C VAL A 22 -7.94 20.86 1.82
N GLN A 23 -7.48 21.12 0.59
CA GLN A 23 -8.33 21.03 -0.61
C GLN A 23 -8.43 19.63 -1.25
N ILE A 24 -7.70 18.61 -0.78
CA ILE A 24 -7.82 17.25 -1.36
C ILE A 24 -9.14 16.58 -0.93
N ARG A 25 -9.72 16.95 0.22
CA ARG A 25 -11.10 16.54 0.56
C ARG A 25 -12.16 17.19 -0.34
N GLN A 26 -11.86 18.33 -1.00
CA GLN A 26 -12.85 19.06 -1.82
C GLN A 26 -12.81 18.75 -3.32
N ARG A 27 -11.85 17.94 -3.79
CA ARG A 27 -11.87 17.44 -5.19
C ARG A 27 -12.79 16.25 -5.42
N PHE A 28 -13.41 15.73 -4.36
CA PHE A 28 -14.69 15.04 -4.49
C PHE A 28 -15.81 16.09 -4.36
N HIS A 29 -16.00 16.91 -5.39
CA HIS A 29 -17.33 17.46 -5.61
C HIS A 29 -18.19 16.28 -6.04
N ALA A 30 -18.88 15.68 -5.07
CA ALA A 30 -19.96 14.77 -5.37
C ALA A 30 -20.94 15.52 -6.29
N PRO A 31 -21.35 14.96 -7.44
CA PRO A 31 -22.40 15.58 -8.25
C PRO A 31 -23.63 15.78 -7.35
N SER A 32 -24.26 16.95 -7.48
CA SER A 32 -25.46 17.33 -6.73
C SER A 32 -26.50 16.19 -6.82
N GLY A 33 -26.75 15.52 -5.68
CA GLY A 33 -27.59 14.32 -5.62
C GLY A 33 -27.09 13.17 -4.72
N TYR A 34 -25.97 13.33 -4.00
CA TYR A 34 -25.40 12.26 -3.18
C TYR A 34 -26.19 12.02 -1.88
N ASN A 35 -27.12 11.06 -1.91
CA ASN A 35 -27.71 10.47 -0.71
C ASN A 35 -26.73 9.42 -0.16
N GLY A 36 -26.35 9.57 1.11
CA GLY A 36 -25.45 8.66 1.80
C GLY A 36 -25.97 7.22 1.76
N GLY A 37 -25.23 6.34 1.10
CA GLY A 37 -25.51 4.91 1.00
C GLY A 37 -24.78 4.28 -0.17
N MET A 38 -23.86 3.36 0.13
CA MET A 38 -23.02 2.56 -0.79
C MET A 38 -21.85 3.32 -1.43
N SER A 39 -20.63 2.94 -1.03
CA SER A 39 -19.41 3.29 -1.75
C SER A 39 -19.52 2.76 -3.18
N HIS A 40 -19.56 3.64 -4.17
CA HIS A 40 -19.39 3.22 -5.56
C HIS A 40 -17.98 2.69 -5.73
N LEU A 41 -17.81 1.36 -5.68
CA LEU A 41 -16.57 0.70 -6.06
C LEU A 41 -16.24 1.11 -7.49
N ILE A 42 -15.04 1.65 -7.69
CA ILE A 42 -14.54 2.01 -9.02
C ILE A 42 -14.44 0.70 -9.81
N ASN A 43 -15.10 0.63 -10.97
CA ASN A 43 -14.99 -0.54 -11.83
C ASN A 43 -13.56 -0.62 -12.38
N CYS A 44 -12.82 -1.63 -11.94
CA CYS A 44 -11.44 -1.88 -12.35
C CYS A 44 -11.31 -2.95 -13.43
N GLU A 45 -12.39 -3.64 -13.81
CA GLU A 45 -12.31 -4.74 -14.79
C GLU A 45 -11.63 -4.34 -16.12
N PRO A 46 -11.86 -3.13 -16.69
CA PRO A 46 -11.16 -2.70 -17.91
C PRO A 46 -9.64 -2.54 -17.75
N LEU A 47 -9.11 -2.47 -16.52
CA LEU A 47 -7.67 -2.39 -16.30
C LEU A 47 -6.95 -3.69 -16.69
N LYS A 48 -7.67 -4.82 -16.79
CA LYS A 48 -7.10 -6.09 -17.27
C LYS A 48 -6.56 -5.98 -18.70
N ASP A 49 -7.17 -5.16 -19.55
CA ASP A 49 -6.74 -4.93 -20.94
C ASP A 49 -5.36 -4.24 -21.01
N LEU A 50 -4.94 -3.61 -19.91
CA LEU A 50 -3.64 -2.95 -19.78
C LEU A 50 -2.58 -3.84 -19.17
N ILE A 51 -2.91 -5.07 -18.74
CA ILE A 51 -1.97 -6.01 -18.14
C ILE A 51 -1.50 -7.00 -19.21
N ARG A 52 -0.18 -7.08 -19.39
CA ARG A 52 0.46 -8.09 -20.23
C ARG A 52 0.54 -9.42 -19.50
N THR A 53 0.22 -10.51 -20.19
CA THR A 53 0.54 -11.86 -19.73
C THR A 53 1.86 -12.33 -20.35
N VAL A 54 2.68 -13.03 -19.55
CA VAL A 54 3.96 -13.62 -19.98
C VAL A 54 3.93 -15.10 -19.62
N PRO A 55 3.82 -16.01 -20.61
CA PRO A 55 3.83 -17.44 -20.34
C PRO A 55 5.22 -17.92 -19.90
N ASP A 56 5.24 -19.01 -19.15
CA ASP A 56 6.44 -19.74 -18.70
C ASP A 56 7.43 -18.92 -17.87
N PHE A 57 6.92 -17.93 -17.12
CA PHE A 57 7.72 -17.10 -16.22
C PHE A 57 7.17 -17.14 -14.79
N PRO A 58 8.02 -17.26 -13.75
CA PRO A 58 9.49 -17.39 -13.80
C PRO A 58 9.97 -18.81 -14.14
N LYS A 59 9.04 -19.76 -14.33
CA LYS A 59 9.30 -21.16 -14.69
C LYS A 59 8.23 -21.67 -15.66
N PRO A 60 8.51 -22.73 -16.43
CA PRO A 60 7.53 -23.35 -17.32
C PRO A 60 6.22 -23.71 -16.61
N GLY A 61 5.09 -23.49 -17.27
CA GLY A 61 3.74 -23.78 -16.76
C GLY A 61 3.12 -22.67 -15.91
N ILE A 62 3.79 -21.53 -15.71
CA ILE A 62 3.24 -20.39 -14.98
C ILE A 62 2.90 -19.26 -15.96
N LEU A 63 1.66 -18.76 -15.91
CA LEU A 63 1.27 -17.53 -16.58
C LEU A 63 1.53 -16.34 -15.65
N PHE A 64 2.46 -15.47 -16.03
CA PHE A 64 2.80 -14.30 -15.22
C PHE A 64 2.01 -13.07 -15.65
N TYR A 65 1.37 -12.40 -14.70
CA TYR A 65 0.62 -11.16 -14.90
C TYR A 65 1.55 -9.95 -14.70
N ASP A 66 2.07 -9.42 -15.80
CA ASP A 66 2.99 -8.29 -15.81
C ASP A 66 2.25 -6.95 -15.81
N ILE A 67 2.01 -6.46 -14.60
CA ILE A 67 1.36 -5.17 -14.32
C ILE A 67 2.16 -3.96 -14.79
N THR A 68 3.43 -4.08 -15.18
CA THR A 68 4.26 -2.90 -15.54
C THR A 68 3.71 -2.13 -16.74
N THR A 69 2.95 -2.80 -17.60
CA THR A 69 2.22 -2.22 -18.72
C THR A 69 1.06 -1.32 -18.26
N LEU A 70 0.28 -1.77 -17.27
CA LEU A 70 -0.73 -0.96 -16.58
C LEU A 70 -0.11 0.22 -15.83
N LEU A 71 1.01 -0.01 -15.14
CA LEU A 71 1.72 1.06 -14.40
C LEU A 71 2.24 2.18 -15.31
N LYS A 72 2.59 1.85 -16.56
CA LYS A 72 3.03 2.82 -17.57
C LYS A 72 1.87 3.64 -18.13
N ASP A 73 0.64 3.12 -18.11
CA ASP A 73 -0.52 3.85 -18.57
C ASP A 73 -0.96 4.92 -17.55
N LYS A 74 -0.99 6.19 -17.99
CA LYS A 74 -1.29 7.32 -17.11
C LYS A 74 -2.67 7.23 -16.45
N ALA A 75 -3.68 6.72 -17.17
CA ALA A 75 -5.05 6.69 -16.72
C ALA A 75 -5.29 5.42 -15.89
N GLY A 76 -4.75 4.29 -16.34
CA GLY A 76 -4.81 3.02 -15.64
C GLY A 76 -4.14 3.08 -14.27
N PHE A 77 -2.93 3.63 -14.17
CA PHE A 77 -2.26 3.79 -12.88
C PHE A 77 -3.05 4.69 -11.92
N ALA A 78 -3.55 5.83 -12.40
CA ALA A 78 -4.34 6.75 -11.59
C ALA A 78 -5.65 6.10 -11.09
N GLN A 79 -6.38 5.45 -12.00
CA GLN A 79 -7.64 4.76 -11.68
C GLN A 79 -7.44 3.65 -10.65
N MET A 80 -6.35 2.89 -10.76
CA MET A 80 -6.00 1.83 -9.81
C MET A 80 -5.71 2.39 -8.41
N ILE A 81 -4.94 3.48 -8.29
CA ILE A 81 -4.68 4.12 -6.99
C ILE A 81 -5.94 4.74 -6.40
N ASP A 82 -6.76 5.39 -7.22
CA ASP A 82 -8.06 5.93 -6.78
C ASP A 82 -9.00 4.81 -6.31
N ALA A 83 -9.00 3.64 -6.96
CA ALA A 83 -9.80 2.48 -6.55
C ALA A 83 -9.35 1.89 -5.22
N PHE A 84 -8.04 1.78 -4.97
CA PHE A 84 -7.53 1.44 -3.64
C PHE A 84 -7.98 2.47 -2.60
N ALA A 85 -7.73 3.76 -2.84
CA ALA A 85 -8.04 4.80 -1.87
C ALA A 85 -9.53 4.89 -1.57
N ALA A 86 -10.40 4.78 -2.59
CA ALA A 86 -11.85 4.82 -2.43
C ALA A 86 -12.37 3.72 -1.49
N TYR A 87 -11.78 2.53 -1.52
CA TYR A 87 -12.17 1.44 -0.63
C TYR A 87 -11.83 1.72 0.85
N TYR A 88 -10.74 2.47 1.11
CA TYR A 88 -10.21 2.71 2.46
C TYR A 88 -10.47 4.13 3.01
N ILE A 89 -11.08 5.04 2.23
CA ILE A 89 -11.17 6.47 2.56
C ILE A 89 -11.88 6.75 3.90
N ASP A 90 -12.91 5.96 4.22
CA ASP A 90 -13.70 6.11 5.45
C ASP A 90 -13.23 5.17 6.58
N LYS A 91 -12.13 4.43 6.37
CA LYS A 91 -11.63 3.43 7.32
C LYS A 91 -10.58 3.98 8.31
N GLN A 92 -10.31 5.28 8.26
CA GLN A 92 -9.37 5.99 9.15
C GLN A 92 -8.00 5.33 9.17
N ILE A 93 -7.35 5.25 8.01
CA ILE A 93 -6.03 4.61 7.88
C ILE A 93 -4.94 5.56 8.35
N ASP A 94 -4.11 5.11 9.29
CA ASP A 94 -2.95 5.87 9.80
C ASP A 94 -1.71 5.59 8.97
N LEU A 95 -1.51 4.33 8.58
CA LEU A 95 -0.32 3.86 7.87
C LEU A 95 -0.68 2.93 6.71
N VAL A 96 0.03 3.10 5.59
CA VAL A 96 0.07 2.13 4.50
C VAL A 96 1.45 1.48 4.48
N LEU A 97 1.47 0.15 4.56
CA LEU A 97 2.69 -0.63 4.42
C LEU A 97 2.79 -1.17 3.00
N GLY A 98 3.99 -1.09 2.43
CA GLY A 98 4.32 -1.78 1.18
C GLY A 98 5.38 -2.85 1.43
N ILE A 99 5.25 -4.00 0.79
CA ILE A 99 6.28 -5.06 0.83
C ILE A 99 7.21 -4.86 -0.36
N GLU A 100 8.52 -4.96 -0.14
CA GLU A 100 9.46 -4.76 -1.24
C GLU A 100 9.36 -5.86 -2.31
N ALA A 101 9.64 -5.56 -3.58
CA ALA A 101 9.85 -4.23 -4.14
C ALA A 101 8.55 -3.66 -4.77
N ARG A 102 7.66 -4.52 -5.27
CA ARG A 102 6.53 -4.10 -6.09
C ARG A 102 5.44 -3.42 -5.27
N GLY A 103 5.23 -3.82 -4.01
CA GLY A 103 4.37 -3.10 -3.07
C GLY A 103 4.75 -1.62 -2.88
N PHE A 104 6.01 -1.24 -3.12
CA PHE A 104 6.45 0.17 -3.04
C PHE A 104 5.95 1.06 -4.17
N ILE A 105 5.37 0.47 -5.22
CA ILE A 105 4.76 1.24 -6.32
C ILE A 105 3.40 1.78 -5.86
N PHE A 106 2.64 0.99 -5.11
CA PHE A 106 1.28 1.33 -4.67
C PHE A 106 1.26 1.98 -3.29
N GLY A 107 2.07 1.47 -2.36
CA GLY A 107 2.05 1.89 -0.96
C GLY A 107 2.16 3.40 -0.75
N PRO A 108 3.23 4.06 -1.25
CA PRO A 108 3.39 5.50 -1.11
C PRO A 108 2.29 6.31 -1.84
N ALA A 109 1.86 5.85 -3.02
CA ALA A 109 0.82 6.53 -3.79
C ALA A 109 -0.55 6.47 -3.08
N MET A 110 -0.88 5.30 -2.52
CA MET A 110 -2.08 5.08 -1.70
C MET A 110 -2.00 5.85 -0.38
N ALA A 111 -0.86 5.84 0.32
CA ALA A 111 -0.64 6.61 1.54
C ALA A 111 -0.87 8.10 1.31
N TYR A 112 -0.28 8.64 0.24
CA TYR A 112 -0.47 10.02 -0.17
C TYR A 112 -1.95 10.33 -0.43
N ARG A 113 -2.66 9.44 -1.14
CA ARG A 113 -4.07 9.63 -1.48
C ARG A 113 -5.00 9.58 -0.25
N LEU A 114 -4.67 8.74 0.74
CA LEU A 114 -5.39 8.59 2.00
C LEU A 114 -5.00 9.62 3.07
N ASN A 115 -3.96 10.44 2.82
CA ASN A 115 -3.35 11.30 3.84
C ASN A 115 -2.86 10.51 5.07
N ALA A 116 -2.24 9.36 4.81
CA ALA A 116 -1.65 8.45 5.78
C ALA A 116 -0.11 8.45 5.67
N GLY A 117 0.57 7.88 6.68
CA GLY A 117 2.00 7.60 6.62
C GLY A 117 2.30 6.38 5.73
N PHE A 118 3.55 6.28 5.25
CA PHE A 118 4.03 5.10 4.54
C PHE A 118 5.15 4.42 5.31
N VAL A 119 5.11 3.09 5.42
CA VAL A 119 6.15 2.29 6.08
C VAL A 119 6.64 1.18 5.13
N PRO A 120 7.95 1.10 4.84
CA PRO A 120 8.51 0.02 4.04
C PRO A 120 8.73 -1.26 4.86
N VAL A 121 8.35 -2.40 4.28
CA VAL A 121 8.73 -3.73 4.77
C VAL A 121 9.72 -4.34 3.77
N ARG A 122 10.88 -4.80 4.24
CA ARG A 122 12.01 -5.18 3.38
C ARG A 122 12.62 -6.51 3.78
N LYS A 123 13.35 -7.14 2.86
CA LYS A 123 14.24 -8.26 3.19
C LYS A 123 15.36 -7.80 4.15
N PRO A 124 16.03 -8.75 4.83
CA PRO A 124 17.00 -8.43 5.84
C PRO A 124 18.12 -7.51 5.38
N LYS A 125 18.61 -6.67 6.28
CA LYS A 125 19.78 -5.79 6.09
C LYS A 125 19.56 -4.64 5.10
N LYS A 126 18.30 -4.33 4.76
CA LYS A 126 17.94 -3.18 3.90
C LYS A 126 17.46 -1.95 4.68
N LEU A 127 17.13 -2.13 5.94
CA LEU A 127 16.64 -1.12 6.86
C LEU A 127 17.77 -0.71 7.82
N PRO A 128 18.08 0.60 7.98
CA PRO A 128 19.26 1.04 8.73
C PRO A 128 19.08 1.10 10.25
N ALA A 129 17.84 1.20 10.75
CA ALA A 129 17.54 1.26 12.18
C ALA A 129 17.20 -0.13 12.75
N PRO A 130 17.07 -0.31 14.08
CA PRO A 130 16.66 -1.58 14.68
C PRO A 130 15.35 -2.11 14.09
N THR A 131 15.31 -3.42 13.79
CA THR A 131 14.18 -4.06 13.11
C THR A 131 13.53 -5.19 13.92
N ALA A 132 12.22 -5.33 13.79
CA ALA A 132 11.55 -6.61 14.00
C ALA A 132 11.71 -7.47 12.75
N ARG A 133 11.78 -8.79 12.92
CA ARG A 133 11.94 -9.76 11.83
C ARG A 133 10.95 -10.90 11.96
N VAL A 134 10.40 -11.32 10.84
CA VAL A 134 9.65 -12.57 10.69
C VAL A 134 10.34 -13.45 9.64
N THR A 135 10.47 -14.74 9.94
CA THR A 135 10.99 -15.75 9.02
C THR A 135 9.83 -16.68 8.65
N TYR A 136 9.71 -17.03 7.37
CA TYR A 136 8.70 -17.96 6.89
C TYR A 136 9.31 -18.96 5.90
N ASP A 137 8.74 -20.16 5.91
CA ASP A 137 9.21 -21.26 5.08
C ASP A 137 8.70 -21.13 3.64
N LEU A 138 9.56 -21.50 2.71
CA LEU A 138 9.26 -21.69 1.30
C LEU A 138 9.33 -23.20 0.99
N GLU A 139 8.85 -23.61 -0.18
CA GLU A 139 8.99 -25.00 -0.66
C GLU A 139 10.46 -25.47 -0.66
N TYR A 140 11.37 -24.54 -0.95
CA TYR A 140 12.82 -24.76 -0.88
C TYR A 140 13.47 -23.58 -0.14
N GLY A 141 13.68 -23.74 1.16
CA GLY A 141 14.37 -22.78 2.02
C GLY A 141 13.43 -21.92 2.86
N SER A 142 13.92 -20.79 3.35
CA SER A 142 13.13 -19.81 4.08
C SER A 142 13.49 -18.40 3.60
N ASP A 143 12.56 -17.47 3.73
CA ASP A 143 12.80 -16.05 3.50
C ASP A 143 12.46 -15.27 4.77
N SER A 144 12.81 -13.99 4.80
CA SER A 144 12.52 -13.15 5.96
C SER A 144 12.14 -11.74 5.54
N LEU A 145 11.34 -11.09 6.38
CA LEU A 145 10.98 -9.69 6.24
C LEU A 145 11.28 -8.94 7.52
N GLU A 146 11.63 -7.67 7.36
CA GLU A 146 11.99 -6.73 8.39
C GLU A 146 11.19 -5.44 8.27
N ILE A 147 10.87 -4.87 9.42
CA ILE A 147 10.24 -3.56 9.61
C ILE A 147 10.98 -2.86 10.77
N HIS A 148 11.15 -1.53 10.74
CA HIS A 148 11.76 -0.85 11.89
C HIS A 148 10.87 -1.01 13.14
N LEU A 149 11.51 -1.15 14.31
CA LEU A 149 10.80 -1.32 15.59
C LEU A 149 9.94 -0.11 15.97
N ASP A 150 10.29 1.08 15.49
CA ASP A 150 9.61 2.35 15.75
C ASP A 150 8.61 2.73 14.64
N ALA A 151 8.41 1.88 13.64
CA ALA A 151 7.60 2.21 12.48
C ALA A 151 6.09 2.26 12.76
N ILE A 152 5.64 1.55 13.79
CA ILE A 152 4.22 1.41 14.13
C ILE A 152 4.07 1.67 15.63
N GLN A 153 3.16 2.59 15.96
CA GLN A 153 2.72 2.84 17.33
C GLN A 153 1.49 1.98 17.64
N PRO A 154 1.34 1.49 18.88
CA PRO A 154 0.18 0.72 19.27
C PRO A 154 -1.15 1.43 18.97
N GLY A 155 -2.09 0.69 18.39
CA GLY A 155 -3.42 1.19 18.02
C GLY A 155 -3.52 1.87 16.66
N GLN A 156 -2.40 2.10 15.95
CA GLN A 156 -2.46 2.63 14.58
C GLN A 156 -3.14 1.64 13.64
N ARG A 157 -4.05 2.15 12.81
CA ARG A 157 -4.79 1.38 11.80
C ARG A 157 -3.99 1.29 10.50
N VAL A 158 -3.67 0.06 10.12
CA VAL A 158 -2.71 -0.26 9.06
C VAL A 158 -3.40 -0.95 7.90
N VAL A 159 -3.15 -0.46 6.69
CA VAL A 159 -3.39 -1.24 5.45
C VAL A 159 -2.05 -1.71 4.90
N ILE A 160 -1.96 -2.97 4.51
CA ILE A 160 -0.77 -3.51 3.82
C ILE A 160 -1.13 -3.73 2.36
N VAL A 161 -0.35 -3.19 1.44
CA VAL A 161 -0.59 -3.31 0.00
C VAL A 161 0.57 -4.01 -0.70
N ASP A 162 0.25 -4.90 -1.61
CA ASP A 162 1.20 -5.53 -2.53
C ASP A 162 0.61 -5.66 -3.93
N ASP A 163 1.43 -6.08 -4.88
CA ASP A 163 1.01 -6.16 -6.27
C ASP A 163 0.09 -7.36 -6.54
N LEU A 164 0.39 -8.53 -5.94
CA LEU A 164 -0.30 -9.77 -6.27
C LEU A 164 -0.51 -10.68 -5.06
N LEU A 165 -1.73 -11.17 -4.87
CA LEU A 165 -2.07 -12.26 -3.96
C LEU A 165 -2.00 -13.61 -4.67
N ALA A 166 -0.94 -14.37 -4.39
CA ALA A 166 -0.81 -15.78 -4.77
C ALA A 166 -1.20 -16.70 -3.60
N THR A 167 -0.22 -17.32 -2.95
CA THR A 167 -0.45 -18.19 -1.76
C THR A 167 -0.62 -17.40 -0.46
N GLY A 168 -0.35 -16.09 -0.45
CA GLY A 168 -0.53 -15.20 0.71
C GLY A 168 0.51 -15.30 1.83
N GLY A 169 1.57 -16.12 1.69
CA GLY A 169 2.57 -16.32 2.76
C GLY A 169 3.30 -15.04 3.19
N THR A 170 3.83 -14.29 2.23
CA THR A 170 4.55 -13.02 2.46
C THR A 170 3.65 -11.97 3.13
N MET A 171 2.39 -11.87 2.69
CA MET A 171 1.43 -10.95 3.31
C MET A 171 1.09 -11.40 4.74
N GLN A 172 0.89 -12.69 5.00
CA GLN A 172 0.62 -13.22 6.33
C GLN A 172 1.77 -12.95 7.31
N ALA A 173 3.01 -13.13 6.87
CA ALA A 173 4.19 -12.80 7.67
C ALA A 173 4.23 -11.29 8.00
N THR A 174 3.89 -10.43 7.04
CA THR A 174 3.80 -8.97 7.26
C THR A 174 2.69 -8.60 8.24
N VAL A 175 1.51 -9.22 8.15
CA VAL A 175 0.42 -9.06 9.11
C VAL A 175 0.88 -9.41 10.53
N GLN A 176 1.67 -10.47 10.70
CA GLN A 176 2.22 -10.84 12.00
C GLN A 176 3.18 -9.78 12.55
N LEU A 177 4.08 -9.24 11.73
CA LEU A 177 4.97 -8.14 12.13
C LEU A 177 4.18 -6.92 12.63
N VAL A 178 3.13 -6.51 11.90
CA VAL A 178 2.30 -5.37 12.31
C VAL A 178 1.63 -5.63 13.66
N LYS A 179 1.05 -6.82 13.85
CA LYS A 179 0.42 -7.22 15.12
C LYS A 179 1.43 -7.25 16.27
N GLN A 180 2.67 -7.72 16.03
CA GLN A 180 3.73 -7.74 17.03
C GLN A 180 4.13 -6.33 17.49
N LEU A 181 4.09 -5.34 16.59
CA LEU A 181 4.32 -3.93 16.92
C LEU A 181 3.09 -3.21 17.51
N GLY A 182 1.97 -3.93 17.69
CA GLY A 182 0.74 -3.40 18.28
C GLY A 182 -0.17 -2.65 17.30
N GLY A 183 0.07 -2.76 15.99
CA GLY A 183 -0.81 -2.18 14.97
C GLY A 183 -2.10 -2.97 14.76
N GLU A 184 -3.17 -2.26 14.41
CA GLU A 184 -4.46 -2.84 14.04
C GLU A 184 -4.54 -3.04 12.52
N ILE A 185 -4.88 -4.24 12.05
CA ILE A 185 -5.01 -4.51 10.62
C ILE A 185 -6.38 -4.00 10.14
N ALA A 186 -6.38 -2.90 9.41
CA ALA A 186 -7.57 -2.38 8.73
C ALA A 186 -7.88 -3.15 7.44
N GLY A 187 -6.88 -3.75 6.81
CA GLY A 187 -7.04 -4.65 5.67
C GLY A 187 -5.73 -4.95 4.95
N VAL A 188 -5.80 -5.88 4.00
CA VAL A 188 -4.74 -6.18 3.05
C VAL A 188 -5.26 -5.96 1.63
N ALA A 189 -4.47 -5.29 0.80
CA ALA A 189 -4.87 -4.81 -0.51
C ALA A 189 -3.94 -5.36 -1.61
N PHE A 190 -4.52 -5.77 -2.75
CA PHE A 190 -3.78 -6.31 -3.88
C PHE A 190 -4.25 -5.74 -5.21
N ALA A 191 -3.34 -5.53 -6.16
CA ALA A 191 -3.75 -5.14 -7.51
C ALA A 191 -4.35 -6.34 -8.23
N VAL A 192 -3.77 -7.53 -8.04
CA VAL A 192 -4.17 -8.79 -8.66
C VAL A 192 -4.36 -9.88 -7.60
N GLU A 193 -5.41 -10.68 -7.71
CA GLU A 193 -5.62 -11.92 -6.94
C GLU A 193 -5.74 -13.11 -7.89
N LEU A 194 -5.01 -14.18 -7.57
CA LEU A 194 -5.11 -15.47 -8.24
C LEU A 194 -6.05 -16.38 -7.44
N ASP A 195 -7.34 -16.33 -7.77
CA ASP A 195 -8.40 -16.94 -6.96
C ASP A 195 -8.22 -18.47 -6.82
N PHE A 196 -7.69 -19.11 -7.87
CA PHE A 196 -7.43 -20.55 -7.89
C PHE A 196 -6.39 -21.01 -6.85
N LEU A 197 -5.52 -20.11 -6.36
CA LEU A 197 -4.54 -20.40 -5.30
C LEU A 197 -5.13 -20.27 -3.89
N LYS A 198 -6.35 -19.74 -3.75
CA LYS A 198 -7.07 -19.62 -2.47
C LYS A 198 -6.30 -18.87 -1.38
N GLY A 199 -5.40 -17.96 -1.76
CA GLY A 199 -4.52 -17.23 -0.82
C GLY A 199 -5.28 -16.45 0.24
N ARG A 200 -6.46 -15.91 -0.10
CA ARG A 200 -7.38 -15.21 0.80
C ARG A 200 -7.78 -16.02 2.04
N GLN A 201 -7.80 -17.34 1.96
CA GLN A 201 -8.17 -18.20 3.09
C GLN A 201 -7.20 -18.11 4.27
N LYS A 202 -6.00 -17.54 4.08
CA LYS A 202 -5.04 -17.28 5.18
C LYS A 202 -5.43 -16.10 6.07
N PHE A 203 -6.48 -15.37 5.72
CA PHE A 203 -6.89 -14.11 6.33
C PHE A 203 -8.36 -14.14 6.78
N PRO A 204 -8.79 -15.10 7.63
CA PRO A 204 -10.21 -15.28 7.98
C PRO A 204 -10.82 -14.06 8.68
N ASP A 205 -10.02 -13.34 9.47
CA ASP A 205 -10.45 -12.18 10.27
C ASP A 205 -9.86 -10.86 9.77
N VAL A 206 -9.40 -10.82 8.52
CA VAL A 206 -8.80 -9.62 7.90
C VAL A 206 -9.55 -9.29 6.62
N ASP A 207 -9.86 -8.01 6.44
CA ASP A 207 -10.45 -7.49 5.22
C ASP A 207 -9.47 -7.61 4.06
N VAL A 208 -9.73 -8.51 3.11
CA VAL A 208 -8.93 -8.74 1.91
C VAL A 208 -9.59 -8.04 0.73
N TYR A 209 -8.91 -7.08 0.12
CA TYR A 209 -9.40 -6.33 -1.03
C TYR A 209 -8.46 -6.51 -2.22
N SER A 210 -9.00 -6.91 -3.37
CA SER A 210 -8.23 -7.09 -4.60
C SER A 210 -8.95 -6.37 -5.73
N LEU A 211 -8.21 -5.64 -6.57
CA LEU A 211 -8.81 -4.89 -7.67
C LEU A 211 -9.20 -5.79 -8.84
N LEU A 212 -8.32 -6.74 -9.17
CA LEU A 212 -8.46 -7.61 -10.33
C LEU A 212 -8.38 -9.07 -9.90
N HIS A 213 -9.32 -9.86 -10.40
CA HIS A 213 -9.47 -11.27 -10.06
C HIS A 213 -9.19 -12.14 -11.31
N TYR A 214 -8.31 -13.13 -11.16
CA TYR A 214 -8.03 -14.14 -12.18
C TYR A 214 -8.33 -15.53 -11.63
N ASN A 215 -9.23 -16.24 -12.33
CA ASN A 215 -9.71 -17.56 -11.94
C ASN A 215 -8.91 -18.71 -12.56
N GLU A 216 -7.95 -18.39 -13.42
CA GLU A 216 -7.14 -19.32 -14.23
C GLU A 216 -5.68 -18.87 -14.39
#